data_AF-A0A2V8C5D8-F1
#
_entry.id   AF-A0A2V8C5D8-F1
#
_cell.length_a   1.000
_cell.length_b   1.000
_cell.length_c   1.000
_cell.angle_alpha   90.00
_cell.angle_beta   90.00
_cell.angle_gamma   90.00
#
_symmetry.space_group_name_H-M   'P 1'
#
loop_
_entity.id
_entity.type
_entity.pdbx_description
1 polymer ?
#
loop_
_entity_poly.entity_id
_entity_poly.type
_entity_poly.pdbx_seq_one_letter_code
_entity_poly.pdbx_strand_id
1 'polypeptide(L)'
;MYEAPQPRLFSFNNPFGACPTCHGFGNIIELDMALVVPDPTLSIQQGAIEPWSKPHYRTQLAELKRAARKEKVRIDVPWSELTDEEKQFVVEGSEEFHGIRGFFRWLERKKYKVHVRVFLSRYRGYLTCPDCSGARLRREARDVQVAG
;
A
#
# COMPACT_ATOMS: atom_id res chain seq x y z
N MET A 1 6.88 -17.52 29.57
CA MET A 1 6.41 -18.89 29.86
C MET A 1 5.44 -19.27 28.75
N TYR A 2 5.75 -20.28 27.95
CA TYR A 2 4.85 -20.72 26.88
C TYR A 2 3.76 -21.64 27.46
N GLU A 3 2.52 -21.46 27.01
CA GLU A 3 1.42 -22.36 27.33
C GLU A 3 1.62 -23.70 26.61
N ALA A 4 1.08 -24.80 27.16
CA ALA A 4 1.21 -26.12 26.53
C ALA A 4 0.65 -26.09 25.09
N PRO A 5 1.43 -26.54 24.07
CA PRO A 5 1.02 -26.43 22.69
C PRO A 5 -0.21 -27.31 22.42
N GLN A 6 -1.26 -26.69 21.89
CA GLN A 6 -2.50 -27.36 21.49
C GLN A 6 -2.60 -27.36 19.96
N PRO A 7 -3.32 -28.30 19.33
CA PRO A 7 -3.48 -28.35 17.87
C PRO A 7 -3.93 -27.03 17.23
N ARG A 8 -4.77 -26.25 17.94
CA ARG A 8 -5.24 -24.93 17.51
C ARG A 8 -4.12 -23.90 17.33
N LEU A 9 -2.98 -24.07 18.00
CA LEU A 9 -1.79 -23.22 17.87
C LEU A 9 -1.16 -23.33 16.48
N PHE A 10 -1.29 -24.49 15.83
CA PHE A 10 -0.71 -24.77 14.51
C PHE A 10 -1.69 -24.52 13.36
N SER A 11 -2.86 -23.95 13.65
CA SER A 11 -3.86 -23.61 12.63
C SER A 11 -3.80 -22.13 12.29
N PHE A 12 -3.37 -21.79 11.08
CA PHE A 12 -3.41 -20.42 10.56
C PHE A 12 -4.83 -19.91 10.27
N ASN A 13 -5.82 -20.81 10.23
CA ASN A 13 -7.23 -20.45 10.10
C ASN A 13 -7.87 -20.14 11.47
N ASN A 14 -7.17 -20.43 12.57
CA ASN A 14 -7.60 -20.07 13.91
C ASN A 14 -6.86 -18.80 14.35
N PRO A 15 -7.56 -17.76 14.85
CA PRO A 15 -6.91 -16.58 15.41
C PRO A 15 -5.84 -16.91 16.45
N PHE A 16 -5.99 -18.02 17.18
CA PHE A 16 -5.05 -18.54 18.17
C PHE A 16 -3.75 -19.11 17.57
N GLY A 17 -3.70 -19.48 16.30
CA GLY A 17 -2.47 -19.96 15.64
C GLY A 17 -1.95 -19.00 14.56
N ALA A 18 -2.83 -18.20 13.99
CA ALA A 18 -2.51 -17.22 12.96
C ALA A 18 -1.48 -16.18 13.43
N CYS A 19 -0.60 -15.79 12.51
CA CYS A 19 0.25 -14.61 12.67
C CYS A 19 -0.66 -13.39 12.90
N PRO A 20 -0.41 -12.59 13.95
CA PRO A 20 -1.26 -11.44 14.27
C PRO A 20 -1.21 -10.34 13.20
N THR A 21 -0.11 -10.27 12.45
CA THR A 21 0.16 -9.19 11.49
C THR A 21 -0.50 -9.43 10.14
N CYS A 22 -0.38 -10.65 9.61
CA CYS A 22 -1.04 -11.02 8.35
C CYS A 22 -2.33 -11.82 8.56
N HIS A 23 -2.80 -12.02 9.79
CA HIS A 23 -4.00 -12.79 10.12
C HIS A 23 -4.10 -14.16 9.41
N GLY A 24 -2.97 -14.86 9.25
CA GLY A 24 -2.94 -16.17 8.58
C GLY A 24 -2.91 -16.14 7.05
N PHE A 25 -2.79 -14.97 6.41
CA PHE A 25 -2.65 -14.86 4.95
C PHE A 25 -1.21 -15.14 4.46
N GLY A 26 -0.20 -14.82 5.26
CA GLY A 26 1.23 -14.98 4.91
C GLY A 26 1.82 -13.79 4.16
N ASN A 27 0.97 -12.89 3.69
CA ASN A 27 1.32 -11.63 3.06
C ASN A 27 0.58 -10.47 3.72
N ILE A 28 1.17 -9.28 3.61
CA ILE A 28 0.52 -8.01 3.94
C ILE A 28 0.16 -7.30 2.65
N ILE A 29 -0.95 -6.58 2.70
CA ILE A 29 -1.45 -5.78 1.57
C ILE A 29 -0.89 -4.37 1.74
N GLU A 30 -0.10 -3.93 0.78
CA GLU A 30 0.46 -2.58 0.74
C GLU A 30 0.07 -1.88 -0.58
N LEU A 31 0.24 -0.56 -0.61
CA LEU A 31 0.10 0.20 -1.85
C LEU A 31 1.29 -0.12 -2.77
N ASP A 32 1.02 -0.61 -3.98
CA ASP A 32 2.05 -0.86 -4.97
C ASP A 32 2.25 0.37 -5.85
N MET A 33 3.37 1.05 -5.66
CA MET A 33 3.70 2.25 -6.43
C MET A 33 3.94 1.98 -7.91
N ALA A 34 4.32 0.77 -8.30
CA ALA A 34 4.45 0.39 -9.71
C ALA A 34 3.08 0.25 -10.38
N LEU A 35 2.01 -0.03 -9.63
CA LEU A 35 0.64 -0.01 -10.16
C LEU A 35 0.06 1.41 -10.18
N VAL A 36 0.52 2.30 -9.29
CA VAL A 36 0.10 3.71 -9.26
C VAL A 36 0.77 4.52 -10.38
N VAL A 37 2.06 4.25 -10.64
CA VAL A 37 2.85 4.86 -11.71
C VAL A 37 3.41 3.75 -12.61
N PRO A 38 2.57 3.18 -13.48
CA PRO A 38 2.96 2.03 -14.31
C PRO A 38 3.92 2.39 -15.44
N ASP A 39 3.85 3.63 -15.93
CA ASP A 39 4.76 4.15 -16.94
C ASP A 39 5.54 5.35 -16.39
N PRO A 40 6.77 5.14 -15.90
CA PRO A 40 7.59 6.21 -15.34
C PRO A 40 8.17 7.14 -16.42
N THR A 41 8.00 6.83 -17.71
CA THR A 41 8.46 7.69 -18.81
C THR A 41 7.51 8.86 -19.09
N LEU A 42 6.27 8.77 -18.60
CA LEU A 42 5.29 9.84 -18.67
C LEU A 42 5.54 10.88 -17.58
N SER A 43 5.24 12.13 -17.89
CA SER A 43 5.14 13.19 -16.89
C SER A 43 3.82 13.15 -16.13
N ILE A 44 3.76 13.84 -14.99
CA ILE A 44 2.53 14.01 -14.21
C ILE A 44 1.45 14.67 -15.09
N GLN A 45 1.82 15.61 -15.97
CA GLN A 45 0.88 16.23 -16.90
C GLN A 45 0.33 15.27 -17.96
N GLN A 46 1.14 14.30 -18.39
CA GLN A 46 0.75 13.27 -19.35
C GLN A 46 -0.02 12.11 -18.72
N GLY A 47 -0.18 12.09 -17.39
CA GLY A 47 -0.97 11.09 -16.69
C GLY A 47 -0.15 9.95 -16.08
N ALA A 48 1.11 10.18 -15.72
CA ALA A 48 1.94 9.19 -15.01
C ALA A 48 1.25 8.59 -13.77
N ILE A 49 0.45 9.37 -13.05
CA ILE A 49 -0.33 8.90 -11.90
C ILE A 49 -1.65 8.32 -12.41
N GLU A 50 -1.63 7.01 -12.69
CA GLU A 50 -2.74 6.25 -13.26
C GLU A 50 -4.09 6.49 -12.54
N PRO A 51 -4.19 6.40 -11.19
CA PRO A 51 -5.49 6.50 -10.52
C PRO A 51 -6.16 7.87 -10.71
N TRP A 52 -5.38 8.94 -10.95
CA TRP A 52 -5.89 10.30 -11.12
C TRP A 52 -6.15 10.67 -12.58
N SER A 53 -5.77 9.81 -13.53
CA SER A 53 -6.18 9.93 -14.94
C SER A 53 -7.68 9.66 -15.12
N LYS A 54 -8.29 8.88 -14.20
CA LYS A 54 -9.70 8.47 -14.27
C LYS A 54 -10.64 9.66 -14.01
N PRO A 55 -11.80 9.76 -14.70
CA PRO A 55 -12.72 10.88 -14.57
C PRO A 55 -13.12 11.22 -13.12
N HIS A 56 -13.33 10.19 -12.29
CA HIS A 56 -13.73 10.35 -10.89
C HIS A 56 -12.67 10.99 -9.99
N TYR A 57 -11.39 10.96 -10.37
CA TYR A 57 -10.29 11.42 -9.53
C TYR A 57 -9.43 12.52 -10.19
N ARG A 58 -9.95 13.16 -11.25
CA ARG A 58 -9.27 14.28 -11.90
C ARG A 58 -9.10 15.49 -10.97
N THR A 59 -9.93 15.62 -9.95
CA THR A 59 -9.81 16.68 -8.94
C THR A 59 -8.51 16.53 -8.13
N GLN A 60 -8.08 15.30 -7.83
CA GLN A 60 -6.81 15.05 -7.14
C GLN A 60 -5.61 15.45 -8.00
N LEU A 61 -5.67 15.20 -9.31
CA LEU A 61 -4.64 15.70 -10.23
C LEU A 61 -4.60 17.23 -10.24
N ALA A 62 -5.76 17.90 -10.21
CA ALA A 62 -5.83 19.35 -10.15
C ALA A 62 -5.26 19.90 -8.83
N GLU A 63 -5.52 19.25 -7.70
CA GLU A 63 -4.93 19.59 -6.40
C GLU A 63 -3.41 19.42 -6.41
N LEU A 64 -2.91 18.28 -6.92
CA LEU A 64 -1.47 18.06 -7.10
C LEU A 64 -0.84 19.18 -7.93
N LYS A 65 -1.43 19.53 -9.08
CA LYS A 65 -0.90 20.59 -9.96
C LYS A 65 -0.85 21.95 -9.27
N ARG A 66 -1.78 22.25 -8.36
CA ARG A 66 -1.74 23.49 -7.57
C ARG A 66 -0.63 23.45 -6.53
N ALA A 67 -0.55 22.35 -5.78
CA ALA A 67 0.44 22.18 -4.72
C ALA A 67 1.87 22.14 -5.29
N ALA A 68 2.07 21.46 -6.42
CA ALA A 68 3.35 21.39 -7.13
C ALA A 68 3.89 22.77 -7.54
N ARG A 69 3.02 23.74 -7.87
CA ARG A 69 3.46 25.10 -8.20
C ARG A 69 4.09 25.82 -7.01
N LYS A 70 3.55 25.60 -5.80
CA LYS A 70 4.04 26.20 -4.56
C LYS A 70 5.39 25.60 -4.16
N GLU A 71 5.49 24.28 -4.22
CA GLU A 71 6.69 23.51 -3.86
C GLU A 71 7.71 23.38 -5.00
N LYS A 72 7.46 24.04 -6.14
CA LYS A 72 8.32 24.03 -7.35
C LYS A 72 8.63 22.63 -7.89
N VAL A 73 7.71 21.68 -7.73
CA VAL A 73 7.85 20.33 -8.28
C VAL A 73 7.65 20.38 -9.79
N ARG A 74 8.59 19.78 -10.53
CA ARG A 74 8.49 19.64 -11.99
C ARG A 74 7.40 18.63 -12.31
N ILE A 75 6.45 19.00 -13.17
CA ILE A 75 5.30 18.14 -13.52
C ILE A 75 5.24 17.79 -15.01
N ASP A 76 6.12 18.41 -15.79
CA ASP A 76 6.27 18.33 -17.24
C ASP A 76 7.41 17.41 -17.69
N VAL A 77 8.28 17.00 -16.76
CA VAL A 77 9.33 15.99 -16.99
C VAL A 77 8.82 14.57 -16.68
N PRO A 78 9.40 13.52 -17.29
CA PRO A 78 9.12 12.13 -16.95
C PRO A 78 9.21 11.85 -15.44
N TRP A 79 8.34 10.99 -14.91
CA TRP A 79 8.36 10.60 -13.49
C TRP A 79 9.72 10.04 -13.06
N SER A 80 10.39 9.28 -13.93
CA SER A 80 11.73 8.74 -13.67
C SER A 80 12.77 9.83 -13.42
N GLU A 81 12.63 11.00 -14.03
CA GLU A 81 13.56 12.15 -13.95
C GLU A 81 13.28 13.08 -12.76
N LEU A 82 12.17 12.87 -12.04
CA LEU A 82 11.91 13.58 -10.79
C LEU A 82 12.95 13.20 -9.74
N THR A 83 13.35 14.19 -8.93
CA THR A 83 14.21 13.93 -7.77
C THR A 83 13.45 13.12 -6.73
N ASP A 84 14.19 12.53 -5.80
CA ASP A 84 13.56 11.74 -4.73
C ASP A 84 12.68 12.61 -3.83
N GLU A 85 13.06 13.89 -3.62
CA GLU A 85 12.25 14.86 -2.87
C GLU A 85 10.95 15.22 -3.62
N GLU A 86 11.03 15.40 -4.94
CA GLU A 86 9.84 15.66 -5.78
C GLU A 86 8.89 14.45 -5.73
N LYS A 87 9.42 13.24 -5.91
CA LYS A 87 8.65 11.99 -5.80
C LYS A 87 8.05 11.86 -4.41
N GLN A 88 8.82 12.12 -3.36
CA GLN A 88 8.36 12.06 -1.97
C GLN A 88 7.24 13.05 -1.71
N PHE A 89 7.33 14.29 -2.20
CA PHE A 89 6.25 15.26 -2.09
C PHE A 89 4.97 14.76 -2.77
N VAL A 90 5.06 14.18 -3.97
CA VAL A 90 3.87 13.66 -4.66
C VAL A 90 3.26 12.46 -3.91
N VAL A 91 4.11 11.59 -3.36
CA VAL A 91 3.69 10.35 -2.69
C VAL A 91 3.13 10.61 -1.30
N GLU A 92 3.87 11.33 -0.46
CA GLU A 92 3.55 11.56 0.96
C GLU A 92 2.71 12.83 1.17
N GLY A 93 2.85 13.81 0.28
CA GLY A 93 2.16 15.09 0.37
C GLY A 93 2.88 16.12 1.25
N SER A 94 2.12 17.14 1.63
CA SER A 94 2.48 18.19 2.58
C SER A 94 1.28 18.51 3.49
N GLU A 95 1.37 19.56 4.32
CA GLU A 95 0.23 19.97 5.17
C GLU A 95 -1.02 20.34 4.36
N GLU A 96 -0.84 20.90 3.16
CA GLU A 96 -1.94 21.37 2.30
C GLU A 96 -2.36 20.35 1.23
N PHE A 97 -1.57 19.29 1.01
CA PHE A 97 -1.80 18.31 -0.03
C PHE A 97 -1.58 16.89 0.49
N HIS A 98 -2.59 16.04 0.39
CA HIS A 98 -2.53 14.72 1.02
C HIS A 98 -1.59 13.69 0.36
N GLY A 99 -1.10 13.97 -0.85
CA GLY A 99 -0.30 13.01 -1.61
C GLY A 99 -1.06 11.75 -2.04
N ILE A 100 -0.36 10.88 -2.75
CA ILE A 100 -0.88 9.57 -3.18
C ILE A 100 -1.28 8.74 -1.96
N ARG A 101 -0.41 8.62 -0.94
CA ARG A 101 -0.71 7.80 0.24
C ARG A 101 -1.92 8.34 1.01
N GLY A 102 -2.05 9.65 1.16
CA GLY A 102 -3.21 10.24 1.83
C GLY A 102 -4.51 10.02 1.05
N PHE A 103 -4.47 10.08 -0.29
CA PHE A 103 -5.61 9.72 -1.13
C PHE A 103 -6.06 8.27 -0.90
N PHE A 104 -5.13 7.31 -0.89
CA PHE A 104 -5.45 5.90 -0.63
C PHE A 104 -5.94 5.67 0.81
N ARG A 105 -5.33 6.33 1.82
CA ARG A 105 -5.84 6.29 3.21
C ARG A 105 -7.28 6.80 3.30
N TRP A 106 -7.62 7.86 2.58
CA TRP A 106 -8.99 8.38 2.52
C TRP A 106 -9.96 7.39 1.85
N LEU A 107 -9.53 6.73 0.76
CA LEU A 107 -10.35 5.70 0.11
C LEU A 107 -10.57 4.48 1.01
N GLU A 108 -9.58 4.06 1.79
CA GLU A 108 -9.70 2.94 2.74
C GLU A 108 -10.81 3.19 3.77
N ARG A 109 -11.01 4.44 4.22
CA ARG A 109 -12.15 4.81 5.09
C ARG A 109 -13.51 4.58 4.44
N LYS A 110 -13.56 4.50 3.11
CA LYS A 110 -14.76 4.29 2.30
C LYS A 110 -14.87 2.86 1.76
N LYS A 111 -14.05 1.92 2.24
CA LYS A 111 -14.05 0.51 1.79
C LYS A 111 -15.39 -0.21 2.01
N TYR A 112 -16.33 0.34 2.76
CA TYR A 112 -17.69 -0.21 2.84
C TYR A 112 -18.42 -0.15 1.49
N LYS A 113 -18.02 0.74 0.57
CA LYS A 113 -18.57 0.82 -0.80
C LYS A 113 -17.87 -0.18 -1.72
N VAL A 114 -18.65 -1.02 -2.41
CA VAL A 114 -18.12 -2.08 -3.30
C VAL A 114 -17.20 -1.53 -4.39
N HIS A 115 -17.61 -0.47 -5.11
CA HIS A 115 -16.78 0.11 -6.17
C HIS A 115 -15.46 0.67 -5.64
N VAL A 116 -15.41 1.16 -4.40
CA VAL A 116 -14.16 1.63 -3.76
C VAL A 116 -13.25 0.44 -3.48
N ARG A 117 -13.77 -0.69 -3.00
CA ARG A 117 -12.98 -1.92 -2.80
C ARG A 117 -12.37 -2.43 -4.10
N VAL A 118 -13.16 -2.48 -5.17
CA VAL A 118 -12.72 -2.90 -6.50
C VAL A 118 -11.67 -1.93 -7.07
N PHE A 119 -11.81 -0.64 -6.78
CA PHE A 119 -10.80 0.34 -7.13
C PHE A 119 -9.50 0.10 -6.37
N LEU A 120 -9.56 0.00 -5.03
CA LEU A 120 -8.39 -0.24 -4.17
C LEU A 120 -7.65 -1.52 -4.54
N SER A 121 -8.36 -2.60 -4.90
CA SER A 121 -7.72 -3.87 -5.26
C SER A 121 -6.82 -3.79 -6.50
N ARG A 122 -6.99 -2.78 -7.37
CA ARG A 122 -6.14 -2.61 -8.56
C ARG A 122 -4.75 -2.07 -8.26
N TYR A 123 -4.52 -1.49 -7.08
CA TYR A 123 -3.24 -0.86 -6.70
C TYR A 123 -2.61 -1.49 -5.48
N ARG A 124 -3.10 -2.67 -5.08
CA ARG A 124 -2.58 -3.40 -3.93
C ARG A 124 -1.50 -4.37 -4.38
N GLY A 125 -0.33 -4.25 -3.77
CA GLY A 125 0.74 -5.21 -3.84
C GLY A 125 0.65 -6.18 -2.68
N TYR A 126 1.20 -7.37 -2.88
CA TYR A 126 1.33 -8.38 -1.83
C TYR A 126 2.79 -8.50 -1.44
N LEU A 127 3.13 -8.05 -0.23
CA LEU A 127 4.44 -8.25 0.34
C LEU A 127 4.41 -9.46 1.26
N THR A 128 5.44 -10.31 1.20
CA THR A 128 5.60 -11.38 2.19
C THR A 128 5.58 -10.77 3.58
N CYS A 129 4.76 -11.34 4.48
CA CYS A 129 4.61 -10.80 5.82
C CYS A 129 5.97 -10.82 6.54
N PRO A 130 6.48 -9.68 7.04
CA PRO A 130 7.80 -9.63 7.66
C PRO A 130 7.88 -10.46 8.94
N ASP A 131 6.79 -10.51 9.72
CA ASP A 131 6.80 -11.14 11.04
C ASP A 131 6.81 -12.67 11.00
N CYS A 132 6.07 -13.24 10.04
CA CYS A 132 6.03 -14.70 9.85
C CYS A 132 6.84 -15.17 8.65
N SER A 133 7.40 -14.26 7.85
CA SER A 133 8.14 -14.57 6.62
C SER A 133 7.36 -15.49 5.67
N GLY A 134 6.03 -15.35 5.62
CA GLY A 134 5.15 -16.20 4.81
C GLY A 134 4.69 -17.51 5.49
N ALA A 135 5.14 -17.80 6.71
CA ALA A 135 4.74 -19.02 7.44
C ALA A 135 3.30 -18.99 7.97
N ARG A 136 2.62 -17.82 7.93
CA ARG A 136 1.20 -17.61 8.31
C ARG A 136 0.88 -17.82 9.79
N LEU A 137 1.80 -18.38 10.56
CA LEU A 137 1.63 -18.72 11.97
C LEU A 137 2.31 -17.70 12.89
N ARG A 138 1.80 -17.60 14.12
CA ARG A 138 2.44 -16.82 15.19
C ARG A 138 3.80 -17.41 15.58
N ARG A 139 4.60 -16.63 16.30
CA ARG A 139 5.96 -17.03 16.68
C ARG A 139 5.98 -18.31 17.51
N GLU A 140 5.09 -18.40 18.50
CA GLU A 140 5.00 -19.50 19.45
C GLU A 140 4.70 -20.84 18.77
N ALA A 141 3.96 -20.81 17.66
CA ALA A 141 3.70 -21.99 16.85
C ALA A 141 4.92 -22.41 16.00
N ARG A 142 5.75 -21.44 15.58
CA ARG A 142 6.95 -21.67 14.78
C ARG A 142 8.16 -22.09 15.61
N ASP A 143 8.16 -21.74 16.89
CA ASP A 143 9.21 -22.13 17.84
C ASP A 143 9.10 -23.60 18.27
N VAL A 144 7.99 -24.30 17.93
CA VAL A 144 7.83 -25.74 18.19
C VAL A 144 8.45 -26.54 17.04
N GLN A 145 9.39 -27.43 17.39
CA GLN A 145 10.10 -28.30 16.44
C GLN A 145 9.79 -29.76 16.72
N VAL A 146 9.85 -30.60 15.68
CA VAL A 146 9.75 -32.06 15.79
C VAL A 146 11.05 -32.64 15.28
N ALA A 147 11.86 -33.17 16.19
CA ALA A 147 13.19 -33.73 15.90
C ALA A 147 14.24 -32.74 15.35
N GLY A 148 14.07 -31.44 15.64
CA GLY A 148 14.98 -30.35 15.21
C GLY A 148 14.48 -29.65 13.95
#